data_AF-A0AAP6WL78-F1
#
_entry.id   AF-A0AAP6WL78-F1
#
_cell.length_a   1.000
_cell.length_b   1.000
_cell.length_c   1.000
_cell.angle_alpha   90.00
_cell.angle_beta   90.00
_cell.angle_gamma   90.00
#
_symmetry.space_group_name_H-M   'P 1'
#
loop_
_entity.id
_entity.type
_entity.pdbx_description
1 polymer ?
#
loop_
_entity_poly.entity_id
_entity_poly.type
_entity_poly.pdbx_seq_one_letter_code
_entity_poly.pdbx_strand_id
1 'polypeptide(L)'
;MKKVPNRLECAYCLRHFTHGGECKGKERNNDVSGCLIFKLDKRGCIRNKDLRLQFPLYREIPPLGCWSSGWEKNGNDTEVKIRSIYGLTWDNRGGYLNVHCNCDYFVNEFLEDDSDSNKPVLKIIK
;
A
#
# COMPACT_ATOMS: atom_id res chain seq x y z
N MET A 1 -5.71 27.46 3.38
CA MET A 1 -5.75 26.39 4.41
C MET A 1 -5.12 25.14 3.82
N LYS A 2 -4.02 24.63 4.41
CA LYS A 2 -3.45 23.34 4.00
C LYS A 2 -4.50 22.26 4.26
N LYS A 3 -4.90 21.51 3.22
CA LYS A 3 -5.83 20.38 3.37
C LYS A 3 -5.18 19.40 4.35
N VAL A 4 -5.83 19.14 5.49
CA VAL A 4 -5.43 18.04 6.36
C VAL A 4 -5.71 16.76 5.57
N PRO A 5 -4.70 15.92 5.30
CA PRO A 5 -4.93 14.66 4.62
C PRO A 5 -5.96 13.87 5.40
N ASN A 6 -7.05 13.52 4.73
CA ASN A 6 -7.96 12.52 5.23
C ASN A 6 -7.12 11.23 5.37
N ARG A 7 -7.50 10.27 6.22
CA ARG A 7 -6.86 8.96 6.33
C ARG A 7 -5.69 8.90 7.34
N LEU A 8 -6.07 8.83 8.61
CA LEU A 8 -5.22 8.51 9.77
C LEU A 8 -5.83 7.28 10.47
N GLU A 9 -5.06 6.53 11.24
CA GLU A 9 -5.59 5.39 12.02
C GLU A 9 -6.64 5.87 13.01
N CYS A 10 -7.87 5.38 12.85
CA CYS A 10 -8.89 5.56 13.87
C CYS A 10 -8.65 4.59 15.04
N ALA A 11 -9.25 4.88 16.20
CA ALA A 11 -9.20 4.01 17.38
C ALA A 11 -9.56 2.53 17.08
N TYR A 12 -10.40 2.28 16.07
CA TYR A 12 -10.71 0.93 15.60
C TYR A 12 -9.50 0.25 14.94
N CYS A 13 -8.81 0.92 14.03
CA CYS A 13 -7.62 0.35 13.37
C CYS A 13 -6.52 0.02 14.39
N LEU A 14 -6.33 0.89 15.39
CA LEU A 14 -5.40 0.65 16.50
C LEU A 14 -5.79 -0.57 17.34
N ARG A 15 -7.08 -0.73 17.69
CA ARG A 15 -7.56 -1.84 18.52
C ARG A 15 -7.53 -3.19 17.81
N HIS A 16 -7.72 -3.19 16.49
CA HIS A 16 -7.75 -4.39 15.67
C HIS A 16 -6.40 -4.70 15.02
N PHE A 17 -5.35 -3.89 15.27
CA PHE A 17 -4.05 -3.99 14.62
C PHE A 17 -4.14 -3.98 13.08
N THR A 18 -5.21 -3.39 12.54
CA THR A 18 -5.49 -3.33 11.09
C THR A 18 -5.00 -1.99 10.52
N HIS A 19 -3.74 -1.65 10.83
CA HIS A 19 -3.02 -0.43 10.45
C HIS A 19 -3.42 0.17 9.09
N GLY A 20 -3.49 1.50 8.98
CA GLY A 20 -3.69 2.19 7.69
C GLY A 20 -5.07 2.06 7.01
N GLY A 21 -6.15 1.69 7.72
CA GLY A 21 -7.50 1.62 7.11
C GLY A 21 -8.08 2.97 6.68
N GLU A 22 -8.87 2.99 5.59
CA GLU A 22 -9.63 4.18 5.15
C GLU A 22 -11.08 4.14 5.67
N CYS A 23 -11.48 5.16 6.43
CA CYS A 23 -12.87 5.32 6.89
C CYS A 23 -13.77 5.83 5.76
N LYS A 24 -14.40 4.90 5.02
CA LYS A 24 -15.36 5.21 3.94
C LYS A 24 -16.68 5.72 4.54
N GLY A 25 -16.84 7.04 4.61
CA GLY A 25 -18.07 7.68 5.13
C GLY A 25 -17.91 9.12 5.61
N LYS A 26 -16.67 9.61 5.76
CA LYS A 26 -16.38 11.02 6.12
C LYS A 26 -15.66 11.74 4.99
N GLU A 27 -16.43 12.14 3.97
CA GLU A 27 -15.92 12.97 2.85
C GLU A 27 -15.58 14.41 3.27
N ARG A 28 -16.00 14.83 4.48
CA ARG A 28 -15.67 16.15 5.04
C ARG A 28 -14.36 16.09 5.82
N ASN A 29 -13.31 16.69 5.26
CA ASN A 29 -11.97 16.84 5.83
C ASN A 29 -11.90 17.45 7.25
N ASN A 30 -12.99 18.01 7.77
CA ASN A 30 -13.02 18.78 9.02
C ASN A 30 -13.94 18.18 10.10
N ASP A 31 -14.51 17.00 9.90
CA ASP A 31 -15.44 16.44 10.88
C ASP A 31 -14.74 15.60 11.96
N VAL A 32 -14.03 16.32 12.84
CA VAL A 32 -13.35 15.82 14.04
C VAL A 32 -14.35 15.19 15.04
N SER A 33 -15.66 15.40 14.85
CA SER A 33 -16.70 15.08 15.83
C SER A 33 -17.15 13.60 15.89
N GLY A 34 -16.46 12.66 15.23
CA GLY A 34 -16.94 11.27 15.21
C GLY A 34 -15.91 10.17 15.02
N CYS A 35 -14.63 10.44 15.26
CA CYS A 35 -13.66 9.36 15.46
C CYS A 35 -12.75 9.77 16.62
N LEU A 36 -12.92 9.08 17.75
CA LEU A 36 -12.26 9.36 19.02
C LEU A 36 -10.74 9.09 18.93
N ILE A 37 -9.98 9.99 18.31
CA ILE A 37 -8.52 9.94 18.08
C ILE A 37 -8.16 9.34 16.72
N PHE A 38 -7.57 10.19 15.88
CA PHE A 38 -6.83 9.82 14.69
C PHE A 38 -5.34 9.91 15.04
N LYS A 39 -4.61 8.78 15.02
CA LYS A 39 -3.15 8.79 15.14
C LYS A 39 -2.52 8.64 13.76
N LEU A 40 -1.40 9.32 13.56
CA LEU A 40 -0.62 9.20 12.34
C LEU A 40 0.13 7.88 12.37
N ASP A 41 -0.23 7.00 11.44
CA ASP A 41 0.58 5.84 11.11
C ASP A 41 1.76 6.30 10.27
N LYS A 42 2.97 5.92 10.70
CA LYS A 42 4.21 6.23 9.97
C LYS A 42 4.25 5.52 8.61
N ARG A 43 3.54 4.40 8.47
CA ARG A 43 3.40 3.65 7.22
C ARG A 43 2.45 4.36 6.25
N GLY A 44 1.52 5.16 6.75
CA GLY A 44 0.45 5.78 5.96
C GLY A 44 -0.79 4.88 5.86
N CYS A 45 -1.55 5.03 4.78
CA CYS A 45 -2.81 4.33 4.56
C CYS A 45 -2.73 3.26 3.48
N ILE A 46 -3.46 2.17 3.71
CA ILE A 46 -3.60 1.07 2.77
C ILE A 46 -4.41 1.55 1.56
N ARG A 47 -3.83 1.39 0.38
CA ARG A 47 -4.48 1.48 -0.92
C ARG A 47 -4.58 0.10 -1.53
N ASN A 48 -5.61 -0.10 -2.34
CA ASN A 48 -5.81 -1.32 -3.11
C ASN A 48 -5.76 -0.98 -4.59
N LYS A 49 -4.97 -1.74 -5.36
CA LYS A 49 -4.86 -1.53 -6.81
C LYS A 49 -4.40 -2.78 -7.55
N ASP A 50 -4.82 -2.87 -8.81
CA ASP A 50 -4.28 -3.83 -9.75
C ASP A 50 -2.93 -3.34 -10.27
N LEU A 51 -1.88 -4.12 -10.00
CA LEU A 51 -0.51 -3.80 -10.33
C LEU A 51 0.17 -4.97 -11.04
N ARG A 52 1.22 -4.63 -11.78
CA ARG A 52 2.16 -5.59 -12.36
C ARG A 52 3.44 -5.57 -11.55
N LEU A 53 3.61 -6.56 -10.67
CA LEU A 53 4.81 -6.72 -9.84
C LEU A 53 5.85 -7.53 -10.60
N GLN A 54 7.12 -7.13 -10.50
CA GLN A 54 8.23 -7.81 -11.18
C GLN A 54 9.04 -8.59 -10.16
N PHE A 55 9.08 -9.91 -10.31
CA PHE A 55 9.89 -10.81 -9.48
C PHE A 55 11.11 -11.25 -10.27
N PRO A 56 12.34 -11.12 -9.73
CA PRO A 56 13.50 -11.79 -10.31
C PRO A 56 13.24 -13.28 -10.47
N LEU A 57 13.80 -13.90 -11.51
CA LEU A 57 13.79 -15.36 -11.61
C LEU A 57 14.32 -16.00 -10.32
N TYR A 58 13.69 -17.09 -9.90
CA TYR A 58 13.99 -17.83 -8.67
C TYR A 58 13.66 -17.10 -7.35
N ARG A 59 13.08 -15.89 -7.41
CA ARG A 59 12.52 -15.27 -6.21
C ARG A 59 11.14 -15.84 -5.91
N GLU A 60 10.92 -16.22 -4.66
CA GLU A 60 9.63 -16.69 -4.21
C GLU A 60 8.59 -15.56 -4.22
N ILE A 61 7.37 -15.88 -4.68
CA ILE A 61 6.22 -15.01 -4.51
C ILE A 61 5.72 -15.21 -3.07
N PRO A 62 5.54 -14.14 -2.27
CA PRO A 62 5.07 -14.29 -0.91
C PRO A 62 3.66 -14.90 -0.86
N PRO A 63 3.28 -15.56 0.26
CA PRO A 63 1.94 -16.10 0.42
C PRO A 63 0.85 -15.06 0.19
N LEU A 64 -0.20 -15.44 -0.53
CA LEU A 64 -1.35 -14.59 -0.76
C LEU A 64 -2.06 -14.25 0.56
N GLY A 65 -2.60 -13.04 0.65
CA GLY A 65 -3.32 -12.56 1.82
C GLY A 65 -2.42 -12.14 2.99
N CYS A 66 -1.10 -12.26 2.87
CA CYS A 66 -0.14 -11.87 3.90
C CYS A 66 0.60 -10.59 3.52
N TRP A 67 0.89 -9.75 4.51
CA TRP A 67 1.81 -8.63 4.34
C TRP A 67 3.24 -9.16 4.19
N SER A 68 3.93 -8.68 3.17
CA SER A 68 5.33 -9.02 2.88
C SER A 68 6.18 -7.77 2.89
N SER A 69 7.34 -7.84 3.54
CA SER A 69 8.36 -6.79 3.56
C SER A 69 9.35 -6.95 2.39
N GLY A 70 10.29 -6.02 2.28
CA GLY A 70 11.29 -6.02 1.19
C GLY A 70 10.77 -5.38 -0.10
N TRP A 71 9.80 -4.47 0.01
CA TRP A 71 9.32 -3.68 -1.11
C TRP A 71 9.74 -2.24 -0.96
N GLU A 72 9.95 -1.56 -2.08
CA GLU A 72 10.19 -0.13 -2.16
C GLU A 72 9.10 0.51 -2.99
N LYS A 73 8.53 1.62 -2.50
CA LYS A 73 7.67 2.53 -3.25
C LYS A 73 8.36 3.89 -3.33
N ASN A 74 8.66 4.35 -4.54
CA ASN A 74 9.28 5.65 -4.77
C ASN A 74 10.52 5.94 -3.89
N GLY A 75 11.40 4.97 -3.64
CA GLY A 75 12.57 5.16 -2.76
C GLY A 75 12.34 4.87 -1.27
N ASN A 76 11.11 4.58 -0.84
CA ASN A 76 10.79 4.31 0.55
C ASN A 76 10.44 2.84 0.77
N ASP A 77 10.99 2.25 1.83
CA ASP A 77 10.63 0.91 2.28
C ASP A 77 9.13 0.82 2.58
N THR A 78 8.50 -0.23 2.08
CA THR A 78 7.08 -0.48 2.25
C THR A 78 6.78 -1.97 2.39
N GLU A 79 5.53 -2.27 2.72
CA GLU A 79 5.00 -3.62 2.77
C GLU A 79 3.89 -3.75 1.72
N VAL A 80 3.81 -4.92 1.11
CA VAL A 80 2.80 -5.24 0.09
C VAL A 80 2.09 -6.53 0.47
N LYS A 81 0.77 -6.55 0.31
CA LYS A 81 -0.06 -7.74 0.47
C LYS A 81 -0.75 -8.08 -0.84
N ILE A 82 -0.36 -9.19 -1.45
CA ILE A 82 -0.97 -9.68 -2.68
C ILE A 82 -2.30 -10.36 -2.32
N ARG A 83 -3.42 -9.86 -2.85
CA ARG A 83 -4.76 -10.42 -2.60
C ARG A 83 -5.09 -11.55 -3.56
N SER A 84 -4.83 -11.33 -4.85
CA SER A 84 -5.13 -12.29 -5.91
C SER A 84 -4.15 -12.13 -7.06
N ILE A 85 -3.81 -13.23 -7.71
CA ILE A 85 -3.02 -13.26 -8.94
C ILE A 85 -3.95 -13.71 -10.06
N TYR A 86 -3.99 -12.94 -11.14
CA TYR A 86 -4.85 -13.21 -12.30
C TYR A 86 -4.05 -13.47 -13.58
N GLY A 87 -2.73 -13.24 -13.58
CA GLY A 87 -1.89 -13.54 -14.73
C GLY A 87 -0.40 -13.60 -14.40
N LEU A 88 0.31 -14.43 -15.13
CA LEU A 88 1.76 -14.59 -15.06
C LEU A 88 2.34 -14.46 -16.47
N THR A 89 3.36 -13.62 -16.64
CA THR A 89 4.03 -13.43 -17.93
C THR A 89 5.53 -13.35 -17.74
N TRP A 90 6.27 -14.20 -18.46
CA TRP A 90 7.73 -14.22 -18.43
C TRP A 90 8.33 -13.07 -19.25
N ASP A 91 9.26 -12.34 -18.66
CA ASP A 91 10.18 -11.47 -19.39
C ASP A 91 11.52 -12.20 -19.56
N ASN A 92 11.63 -12.91 -20.68
CA ASN A 92 12.80 -13.70 -21.03
C ASN A 92 14.07 -12.86 -21.25
N ARG A 93 13.93 -11.56 -21.54
CA ARG A 93 15.08 -10.67 -21.78
C ARG A 93 15.58 -10.05 -20.48
N GLY A 94 14.66 -9.63 -19.61
CA GLY A 94 14.97 -9.01 -18.33
C GLY A 94 15.33 -10.00 -17.23
N GLY A 95 14.93 -11.27 -17.35
CA GLY A 95 15.09 -12.25 -16.28
C GLY A 95 14.11 -12.00 -15.14
N TYR A 96 12.86 -11.69 -15.48
CA TYR A 96 11.78 -11.44 -14.51
C TYR A 96 10.53 -12.26 -14.82
N LEU A 97 9.82 -12.65 -13.76
CA LEU A 97 8.43 -13.07 -13.81
C LEU A 97 7.55 -11.85 -13.49
N ASN A 98 6.77 -11.40 -14.46
CA ASN A 98 5.77 -10.36 -14.21
C ASN A 98 4.49 -11.02 -13.69
N VAL A 99 4.10 -10.63 -12.49
CA VAL A 99 2.90 -11.08 -11.80
C VAL A 99 1.85 -9.98 -11.89
N HIS A 100 0.73 -10.28 -12.54
CA HIS A 100 -0.42 -9.37 -12.61
C HIS A 100 -1.37 -9.72 -11.47
N CYS A 101 -1.52 -8.80 -10.53
CA CYS A 101 -2.19 -9.06 -9.26
C CYS A 101 -2.91 -7.85 -8.70
N ASN A 102 -3.96 -8.11 -7.92
CA ASN A 102 -4.54 -7.12 -7.03
C ASN A 102 -3.77 -7.13 -5.72
N CYS A 103 -3.33 -5.97 -5.24
CA CYS A 103 -2.56 -5.88 -4.02
C CYS A 103 -2.92 -4.67 -3.17
N ASP A 104 -2.68 -4.84 -1.88
CA ASP A 104 -2.69 -3.77 -0.88
C ASP A 104 -1.26 -3.27 -0.67
N TYR A 105 -1.10 -1.95 -0.59
CA TYR A 105 0.18 -1.29 -0.32
C TYR A 105 -0.06 -0.04 0.51
N PHE A 106 0.97 0.44 1.20
CA PHE A 106 0.87 1.65 2.00
C PHE A 106 1.17 2.92 1.18
N VAL A 107 0.47 4.00 1.49
CA VAL A 107 0.65 5.35 0.94
C VAL A 107 0.63 6.36 2.07
N ASN A 108 1.74 7.05 2.25
CA ASN A 108 1.88 8.11 3.23
C ASN A 108 1.78 9.49 2.58
N GLU A 109 0.58 10.07 2.61
CA GLU A 109 0.29 11.40 2.05
C GLU A 109 1.03 12.56 2.76
N PHE A 110 1.74 12.27 3.86
CA PHE A 110 2.57 13.23 4.58
C PHE A 110 4.02 13.28 4.10
N LEU A 111 4.46 12.32 3.28
CA LEU A 111 5.76 12.35 2.59
C LEU A 111 5.56 12.99 1.22
N GLU A 112 6.35 14.03 0.89
CA GLU A 112 6.18 14.81 -0.35
C GLU A 112 6.25 13.93 -1.62
N ASP A 113 7.04 12.85 -1.59
CA ASP A 113 7.27 11.96 -2.74
C ASP A 113 6.41 10.67 -2.72
N ASP A 114 5.57 10.47 -1.71
CA ASP A 114 4.78 9.24 -1.55
C ASP A 114 3.30 9.41 -1.94
N SER A 115 3.00 10.44 -2.73
CA SER A 115 1.67 10.67 -3.30
C SER A 115 1.19 9.44 -4.11
N ASP A 116 -0.11 9.12 -4.00
CA ASP A 116 -0.73 8.02 -4.74
C ASP A 116 -0.75 8.35 -6.24
N SER A 117 0.31 7.97 -6.94
CA SER A 117 0.39 8.17 -8.38
C SER A 117 -0.57 7.22 -9.10
N ASN A 118 -1.03 7.62 -10.29
CA ASN A 118 -1.88 6.76 -11.11
C ASN A 118 -1.21 5.42 -11.46
N LYS A 119 0.11 5.29 -11.33
CA LYS A 119 0.89 4.06 -11.52
C LYS A 119 1.98 3.96 -10.45
N PRO A 120 1.68 3.46 -9.23
CA PRO A 120 2.69 3.30 -8.21
C PRO A 120 3.72 2.28 -8.69
N VAL A 121 5.00 2.59 -8.50
CA VAL A 121 6.11 1.71 -8.87
C VAL A 121 6.57 1.00 -7.60
N LEU A 122 6.14 -0.25 -7.45
CA LEU A 122 6.59 -1.14 -6.39
C LEU A 122 7.73 -2.01 -6.90
N LYS A 123 8.88 -1.96 -6.23
CA LYS A 123 10.06 -2.77 -6.55
C LYS A 123 10.43 -3.66 -5.39
N ILE A 124 10.99 -4.82 -5.67
CA ILE A 124 11.46 -5.71 -4.61
C ILE A 124 12.92 -5.39 -4.29
N ILE A 125 13.20 -5.09 -3.03
CA ILE A 125 14.54 -4.88 -2.49
C ILE A 125 15.18 -6.25 -2.27
N LYS A 126 16.48 -6.37 -2.56
CA LYS A 126 17.24 -7.63 -2.47
C LYS A 126 17.13 -8.28 -1.10
#